data_AF-A0A965USH7-F1
#
_entry.id   AF-A0A965USH7-F1
#
_cell.length_a   1.000
_cell.length_b   1.000
_cell.length_c   1.000
_cell.angle_alpha   90.00
_cell.angle_beta   90.00
_cell.angle_gamma   90.00
#
_symmetry.space_group_name_H-M   'P 1'
#
loop_
_entity.id
_entity.type
_entity.pdbx_description
1 polymer ?
#
loop_
_entity_poly.entity_id
_entity_poly.type
_entity_poly.pdbx_seq_one_letter_code
_entity_poly.pdbx_strand_id
1 'polypeptide(L)'
;MIAQKELCKKWGYSPGQISRMVKRGMPLDSEASAMRWRLENMKMPKKHSIPVEPSPENQEEPESAGFSDEDISATSSLGRVLRAERIELSAAGSVAKALKTNNVFHIKAAIHAHNEARKGYEDARRNHEEEKARLRQTLSTDEVEETLSKFLSQIRSLLDAMPSSVATRANPSDPECAKKAV
;
A
#
# COMPACT_ATOMS: atom_id res chain seq x y z
N MET A 1 -36.55 37.93 28.07
CA MET A 1 -37.09 36.74 27.38
C MET A 1 -36.97 36.95 25.89
N ILE A 2 -36.15 36.15 25.22
CA ILE A 2 -35.92 36.23 23.78
C ILE A 2 -37.00 35.43 23.02
N ALA A 3 -37.48 35.96 21.90
CA ALA A 3 -38.46 35.25 21.10
C ALA A 3 -37.76 34.15 20.28
N GLN A 4 -38.39 32.97 20.17
CA GLN A 4 -37.85 31.86 19.36
C GLN A 4 -37.59 32.26 17.90
N LYS A 5 -38.41 33.17 17.35
CA LYS A 5 -38.26 33.71 15.99
C LYS A 5 -36.93 34.48 15.81
N GLU A 6 -36.49 35.20 16.82
CA GLU A 6 -35.23 35.96 16.78
C GLU A 6 -34.03 35.02 16.82
N LEU A 7 -34.09 33.96 17.63
CA LEU A 7 -33.08 32.90 17.65
C LEU A 7 -33.02 32.14 16.31
N CYS A 8 -34.16 31.91 15.64
CA CYS A 8 -34.17 31.29 14.30
C CYS A 8 -33.41 32.15 13.29
N LYS A 9 -33.65 33.45 13.29
CA LYS A 9 -33.02 34.39 12.36
C LYS A 9 -31.52 34.54 12.65
N LYS A 10 -31.12 34.60 13.92
CA LYS A 10 -29.70 34.75 14.32
C LYS A 10 -28.88 33.48 14.11
N TRP A 11 -29.43 32.31 14.43
CA TRP A 11 -28.68 31.04 14.40
C TRP A 11 -28.88 30.23 13.10
N GLY A 12 -29.76 30.69 12.20
CA GLY A 12 -30.01 30.03 10.92
C GLY A 12 -30.72 28.68 11.04
N TYR A 13 -31.36 28.40 12.18
CA TYR A 13 -32.08 27.15 12.41
C TYR A 13 -33.55 27.25 12.05
N SER A 14 -34.14 26.12 11.66
CA SER A 14 -35.58 26.05 11.41
C SER A 14 -36.37 26.27 12.72
N PRO A 15 -37.57 26.88 12.65
CA PRO A 15 -38.42 27.07 13.83
C PRO A 15 -38.72 25.77 14.59
N GLY A 16 -38.91 24.67 13.87
CA GLY A 16 -39.13 23.35 14.46
C GLY A 16 -37.91 22.75 15.16
N GLN A 17 -36.69 23.16 14.79
CA GLN A 17 -35.48 22.75 15.48
C GLN A 17 -35.30 23.49 16.81
N ILE A 18 -35.53 24.80 16.82
CA ILE A 18 -35.48 25.61 18.06
C ILE A 18 -36.59 25.22 19.02
N SER A 19 -37.82 24.97 18.54
CA SER A 19 -38.91 24.48 19.38
C SER A 19 -38.56 23.14 20.06
N ARG A 20 -37.88 22.23 19.35
CA ARG A 20 -37.35 20.98 19.95
C ARG A 20 -36.28 21.22 21.01
N MET A 21 -35.42 22.21 20.84
CA MET A 21 -34.39 22.58 21.82
C MET A 21 -35.03 23.17 23.09
N VAL A 22 -36.02 24.05 22.94
CA VAL A 22 -36.81 24.59 24.06
C VAL A 22 -37.53 23.46 24.80
N LYS A 23 -38.14 22.51 24.09
CA LYS A 23 -38.79 21.33 24.70
C LYS A 23 -37.80 20.44 25.47
N ARG A 24 -36.52 20.45 25.09
CA ARG A 24 -35.43 19.76 25.78
C ARG A 24 -34.86 20.53 26.98
N GLY A 25 -35.38 21.72 27.28
CA GLY A 25 -34.97 22.53 28.42
C GLY A 25 -34.03 23.68 28.08
N MET A 26 -33.96 24.12 26.81
CA MET A 26 -33.16 25.30 26.45
C MET A 26 -33.76 26.59 27.06
N PRO A 27 -32.97 27.36 27.85
CA PRO A 27 -33.40 28.62 28.43
C PRO A 27 -33.71 29.69 27.37
N LEU A 28 -34.75 30.51 27.62
CA LEU A 28 -35.18 31.64 26.75
C LEU A 28 -35.01 33.00 27.45
N ASP A 29 -34.37 33.03 28.60
CA ASP A 29 -34.09 34.19 29.43
C ASP A 29 -33.11 35.15 28.76
N SER A 30 -32.03 34.62 28.18
CA SER A 30 -31.02 35.37 27.42
C SER A 30 -30.42 34.53 26.29
N GLU A 31 -29.97 35.19 25.22
CA GLU A 31 -29.25 34.55 24.11
C GLU A 31 -27.98 33.83 24.60
N ALA A 32 -27.27 34.45 25.55
CA ALA A 32 -26.05 33.86 26.13
C ALA A 32 -26.34 32.56 26.90
N SER A 33 -27.45 32.52 27.66
CA SER A 33 -27.89 31.30 28.36
C SER A 33 -28.23 30.19 27.38
N ALA A 34 -28.96 30.51 26.30
CA ALA A 34 -29.34 29.54 25.27
C ALA A 34 -28.11 28.95 24.54
N MET A 35 -27.08 29.78 24.31
CA MET A 35 -25.84 29.33 23.66
C MET A 35 -25.00 28.42 24.56
N ARG A 36 -24.89 28.72 25.86
CA ARG A 36 -24.22 27.84 26.84
C ARG A 36 -24.91 26.48 26.93
N TRP A 37 -26.23 26.48 27.05
CA TRP A 37 -27.03 25.26 27.05
C TRP A 37 -26.82 24.44 25.77
N ARG A 38 -26.75 25.10 24.61
CA ARG A 38 -26.49 24.43 23.32
C ARG A 38 -25.12 23.75 23.30
N LEU A 39 -24.06 24.42 23.78
CA LEU A 39 -22.70 23.85 23.81
C LEU A 39 -22.61 22.63 24.74
N GLU A 40 -23.31 22.65 25.87
CA GLU A 40 -23.32 21.55 26.83
C GLU A 40 -24.18 20.37 26.38
N ASN A 41 -25.33 20.63 25.74
CA ASN A 41 -26.34 19.60 25.46
C ASN A 41 -26.35 19.09 24.02
N MET A 42 -25.78 19.83 23.07
CA MET A 42 -25.66 19.36 21.69
C MET A 42 -24.30 18.69 21.48
N LYS A 43 -24.25 17.38 21.72
CA LYS A 43 -23.22 16.55 21.11
C LYS A 43 -23.35 16.72 19.61
N MET A 44 -22.33 17.25 18.94
CA MET A 44 -22.30 17.34 17.48
C MET A 44 -22.71 15.98 16.94
N PRO A 45 -23.71 15.89 16.04
CA PRO A 45 -23.99 14.63 15.37
C PRO A 45 -22.68 14.22 14.72
N LYS A 46 -22.10 13.10 15.17
CA LYS A 46 -21.01 12.44 14.47
C LYS A 46 -21.50 12.35 13.04
N LYS A 47 -20.81 12.99 12.10
CA LYS A 47 -21.12 12.84 10.67
C LYS A 47 -21.27 11.34 10.46
N HIS A 48 -22.45 10.89 10.06
CA HIS A 48 -22.63 9.50 9.68
C HIS A 48 -21.69 9.28 8.49
N SER A 49 -20.48 8.79 8.77
CA SER A 49 -19.82 7.92 7.82
C SER A 49 -20.85 6.83 7.52
N ILE A 50 -21.13 6.66 6.24
CA ILE A 50 -21.98 5.59 5.73
C ILE A 50 -21.60 4.31 6.50
N PRO A 51 -22.56 3.61 7.14
CA PRO A 51 -22.26 2.35 7.77
C PRO A 51 -21.73 1.41 6.69
N VAL A 52 -20.44 1.11 6.73
CA VAL A 52 -19.94 -0.11 6.13
C VAL A 52 -20.49 -1.19 7.05
N GLU A 53 -21.50 -1.92 6.60
CA GLU A 53 -21.91 -3.15 7.25
C GLU A 53 -20.65 -4.02 7.40
N PRO A 54 -20.30 -4.47 8.62
CA PRO A 54 -19.26 -5.48 8.75
C PRO A 54 -19.82 -6.76 8.14
N SER A 55 -19.34 -7.10 6.95
CA SER A 55 -19.46 -8.46 6.42
C SER A 55 -18.90 -9.42 7.48
N PRO A 56 -19.52 -10.58 7.76
CA PRO A 56 -19.03 -11.57 8.72
C PRO A 56 -17.82 -12.36 8.20
N GLU A 57 -16.88 -11.65 7.58
CA GLU A 57 -15.56 -12.13 7.16
C GLU A 57 -14.49 -11.36 7.94
N ASN A 58 -14.71 -11.17 9.25
CA ASN A 58 -13.60 -11.15 10.21
C ASN A 58 -13.23 -12.61 10.48
N GLN A 59 -12.73 -13.29 9.46
CA GLN A 59 -11.67 -14.25 9.73
C GLN A 59 -10.43 -13.39 9.89
N GLU A 60 -9.86 -13.43 11.08
CA GLU A 60 -8.46 -13.08 11.29
C GLU A 60 -7.67 -13.89 10.27
N GLU A 61 -7.43 -13.28 9.09
CA GLU A 61 -6.38 -13.76 8.22
C GLU A 61 -5.11 -13.75 9.07
N PRO A 62 -4.28 -14.80 8.98
CA PRO A 62 -3.05 -14.85 9.74
C PRO A 62 -2.33 -13.53 9.52
N GLU A 63 -1.67 -13.01 10.57
CA GLU A 63 -0.70 -11.93 10.47
C GLU A 63 0.35 -12.35 9.42
N SER A 64 -0.01 -12.19 8.15
CA SER A 64 0.94 -12.10 7.07
C SER A 64 1.84 -10.95 7.45
N ALA A 65 3.11 -11.04 7.12
CA ALA A 65 4.06 -9.96 7.24
C ALA A 65 3.64 -8.80 6.31
N GLY A 66 2.48 -8.21 6.59
CA GLY A 66 1.91 -7.06 5.93
C GLY A 66 2.77 -5.89 6.31
N PHE A 67 3.19 -5.15 5.30
CA PHE A 67 3.92 -3.91 5.48
C PHE A 67 3.17 -3.01 6.49
N SER A 68 3.91 -2.42 7.43
CA SER A 68 3.31 -1.57 8.45
C SER A 68 2.67 -0.33 7.82
N ASP A 69 1.70 0.30 8.50
CA ASP A 69 1.11 1.56 8.02
C ASP A 69 2.19 2.66 7.89
N GLU A 70 3.24 2.61 8.70
CA GLU A 70 4.45 3.40 8.54
C GLU A 70 5.15 3.15 7.19
N ASP A 71 5.33 1.90 6.77
CA ASP A 71 5.95 1.55 5.48
C ASP A 71 5.12 2.05 4.30
N ILE A 72 3.80 2.01 4.43
CA ILE A 72 2.86 2.53 3.42
C ILE A 72 2.90 4.06 3.38
N SER A 73 3.13 4.75 4.50
CA SER A 73 3.22 6.21 4.54
C SER A 73 4.61 6.75 4.15
N ALA A 74 5.64 5.90 4.19
CA ALA A 74 7.02 6.28 3.93
C ALA A 74 7.21 6.89 2.52
N THR A 75 8.01 7.94 2.41
CA THR A 75 8.33 8.60 1.12
C THR A 75 9.29 7.78 0.23
N SER A 76 9.80 6.66 0.77
CA SER A 76 10.61 5.64 0.10
C SER A 76 9.95 5.09 -1.17
N SER A 77 10.74 4.60 -2.13
CA SER A 77 10.21 3.99 -3.36
C SER A 77 9.34 2.78 -3.08
N LEU A 78 9.67 1.96 -2.08
CA LEU A 78 8.83 0.85 -1.66
C LEU A 78 7.46 1.35 -1.17
N GLY A 79 7.45 2.38 -0.32
CA GLY A 79 6.20 2.99 0.16
C GLY A 79 5.34 3.57 -0.98
N ARG A 80 5.97 4.08 -2.05
CA ARG A 80 5.23 4.52 -3.25
C ARG A 80 4.55 3.35 -3.97
N VAL A 81 5.23 2.21 -4.10
CA VAL A 81 4.65 1.00 -4.71
C VAL A 81 3.46 0.50 -3.89
N LEU A 82 3.62 0.38 -2.57
CA LEU A 82 2.57 -0.09 -1.67
C LEU A 82 1.34 0.82 -1.69
N ARG A 83 1.54 2.15 -1.75
CA ARG A 83 0.42 3.09 -1.94
C ARG A 83 -0.25 2.92 -3.30
N ALA A 84 0.52 2.77 -4.36
CA ALA A 84 -0.03 2.60 -5.71
C ALA A 84 -0.84 1.29 -5.81
N GLU A 85 -0.38 0.21 -5.18
CA GLU A 85 -1.09 -1.07 -5.08
C GLU A 85 -2.42 -0.91 -4.34
N ARG A 86 -2.42 -0.22 -3.19
CA ARG A 86 -3.66 0.04 -2.44
C ARG A 86 -4.66 0.89 -3.23
N ILE A 87 -4.18 1.85 -4.03
CA ILE A 87 -5.02 2.67 -4.91
C ILE A 87 -5.60 1.80 -6.03
N GLU A 88 -4.82 0.90 -6.63
CA GLU A 88 -5.24 -0.03 -7.68
C GLU A 88 -6.34 -0.97 -7.17
N LEU A 89 -6.15 -1.57 -6.00
CA LEU A 89 -7.16 -2.42 -5.33
C LEU A 89 -8.45 -1.65 -5.01
N SER A 90 -8.34 -0.42 -4.50
CA SER A 90 -9.49 0.44 -4.23
C SER A 90 -10.25 0.83 -5.50
N ALA A 91 -9.52 1.10 -6.60
CA ALA A 91 -10.11 1.38 -7.90
C ALA A 91 -10.81 0.15 -8.48
N ALA A 92 -10.22 -1.05 -8.35
CA ALA A 92 -10.85 -2.31 -8.74
C ALA A 92 -12.14 -2.57 -7.95
N GLY A 93 -12.13 -2.33 -6.64
CA GLY A 93 -13.33 -2.38 -5.80
C GLY A 93 -14.41 -1.37 -6.24
N SER A 94 -14.01 -0.20 -6.73
CA SER A 94 -14.92 0.81 -7.26
C SER A 94 -15.57 0.38 -8.58
N VAL A 95 -14.85 -0.35 -9.44
CA VAL A 95 -15.40 -0.99 -10.66
C VAL A 95 -16.44 -2.03 -10.27
N ALA A 96 -16.14 -2.90 -9.31
CA ALA A 96 -17.08 -3.92 -8.83
C ALA A 96 -18.37 -3.29 -8.26
N LYS A 97 -18.26 -2.19 -7.51
CA LYS A 97 -19.43 -1.43 -7.01
C LYS A 97 -20.22 -0.77 -8.14
N ALA A 98 -19.56 -0.20 -9.14
CA ALA A 98 -20.23 0.41 -10.29
C ALA A 98 -20.96 -0.62 -11.17
N LEU A 99 -20.44 -1.84 -11.29
CA LEU A 99 -21.11 -2.94 -11.97
C LEU A 99 -22.38 -3.37 -11.23
N LYS A 100 -22.36 -3.42 -9.89
CA LYS A 100 -23.55 -3.75 -9.07
C LYS A 100 -24.68 -2.73 -9.23
N THR A 101 -24.36 -1.44 -9.36
CA THR A 101 -25.38 -0.38 -9.53
C THR A 101 -25.88 -0.24 -10.97
N ASN A 102 -25.31 -0.98 -11.91
CA ASN A 102 -25.67 -1.07 -13.33
C ASN A 102 -25.80 0.29 -14.05
N ASN A 103 -25.07 1.31 -13.58
CA ASN A 103 -25.05 2.64 -14.18
C ASN A 103 -23.85 2.75 -15.14
N VAL A 104 -24.15 2.86 -16.44
CA VAL A 104 -23.16 2.92 -17.52
C VAL A 104 -22.13 4.05 -17.34
N PHE A 105 -22.56 5.22 -16.84
CA PHE A 105 -21.67 6.35 -16.61
C PHE A 105 -20.65 6.05 -15.51
N HIS A 106 -21.11 5.48 -14.39
CA HIS A 106 -20.23 5.10 -13.28
C HIS A 106 -19.29 3.96 -13.67
N ILE A 107 -19.75 2.99 -14.47
CA ILE A 107 -18.91 1.90 -14.96
C ILE A 107 -17.76 2.45 -15.81
N LYS A 108 -18.04 3.32 -16.78
CA LYS A 108 -17.00 3.93 -17.62
C LYS A 108 -16.00 4.74 -16.80
N ALA A 109 -16.48 5.56 -15.87
CA ALA A 109 -15.61 6.34 -15.00
C ALA A 109 -14.74 5.45 -14.10
N ALA A 110 -15.30 4.39 -13.53
CA ALA A 110 -14.56 3.45 -12.69
C ALA A 110 -13.51 2.67 -13.48
N ILE A 111 -13.82 2.22 -14.70
CA ILE A 111 -12.86 1.53 -15.58
C ILE A 111 -11.71 2.47 -15.95
N HIS A 112 -12.00 3.73 -16.27
CA HIS A 112 -10.95 4.73 -16.54
C HIS A 112 -10.05 4.92 -15.32
N ALA A 113 -10.64 5.13 -14.14
CA ALA A 113 -9.88 5.31 -12.89
C ALA A 113 -9.01 4.08 -12.57
N HIS A 114 -9.53 2.87 -12.78
CA HIS A 114 -8.75 1.63 -12.58
C HIS A 114 -7.60 1.50 -13.60
N ASN A 115 -7.83 1.83 -14.87
CA ASN A 115 -6.75 1.81 -15.86
C ASN A 115 -5.63 2.81 -15.56
N GLU A 116 -6.00 3.99 -15.06
CA GLU A 116 -5.05 5.01 -14.62
C GLU A 116 -4.28 4.57 -13.38
N ALA A 117 -4.97 4.01 -12.38
CA ALA A 117 -4.35 3.44 -11.19
C ALA A 117 -3.37 2.30 -11.53
N ARG A 118 -3.77 1.40 -12.45
CA ARG A 118 -2.92 0.30 -12.92
C ARG A 118 -1.65 0.82 -13.59
N LYS A 119 -1.75 1.83 -14.46
CA LYS A 119 -0.56 2.46 -15.07
C LYS A 119 0.35 3.08 -13.99
N GLY A 120 -0.23 3.79 -13.03
CA GLY A 120 0.52 4.36 -11.91
C GLY A 120 1.24 3.31 -11.06
N TYR A 121 0.62 2.15 -10.85
CA TYR A 121 1.25 1.01 -10.16
C TYR A 121 2.45 0.45 -10.93
N GLU A 122 2.28 0.18 -12.23
CA GLU A 122 3.38 -0.31 -13.09
C GLU A 122 4.55 0.69 -13.13
N ASP A 123 4.26 1.98 -13.22
CA ASP A 123 5.28 3.02 -13.21
C ASP A 123 5.99 3.12 -11.85
N ALA A 124 5.26 3.03 -10.74
CA ALA A 124 5.86 3.01 -9.40
C ALA A 124 6.74 1.78 -9.20
N ARG A 125 6.30 0.61 -9.66
CA ARG A 125 7.04 -0.65 -9.58
C ARG A 125 8.33 -0.58 -10.38
N ARG A 126 8.28 -0.11 -11.62
CA ARG A 126 9.47 0.07 -12.47
C ARG A 126 10.49 1.00 -11.83
N ASN A 127 10.05 2.15 -11.32
CA ASN A 127 10.92 3.09 -10.62
C ASN A 127 11.59 2.47 -9.38
N HIS A 128 10.89 1.60 -8.67
CA HIS A 128 11.43 0.91 -7.51
C HIS A 128 12.46 -0.17 -7.90
N GLU A 129 12.20 -0.92 -8.96
CA GLU A 129 13.16 -1.89 -9.54
C GLU A 129 14.42 -1.18 -10.05
N GLU A 130 14.27 -0.06 -10.75
CA GLU A 130 15.39 0.78 -11.20
C GLU A 130 16.21 1.34 -10.02
N GLU A 131 15.56 1.79 -8.94
CA GLU A 131 16.28 2.26 -7.75
C GLU A 131 17.04 1.13 -7.05
N LYS A 132 16.44 -0.06 -6.94
CA LYS A 132 17.12 -1.26 -6.40
C LYS A 132 18.33 -1.66 -7.24
N ALA A 133 18.20 -1.63 -8.58
CA ALA A 133 19.31 -1.90 -9.49
C ALA A 133 20.41 -0.84 -9.36
N ARG A 134 20.05 0.45 -9.28
CA ARG A 134 21.01 1.55 -9.05
C ARG A 134 21.78 1.38 -7.75
N LEU A 135 21.10 0.94 -6.68
CA LEU A 135 21.72 0.67 -5.38
C LEU A 135 22.44 -0.69 -5.32
N ARG A 136 22.47 -1.47 -6.42
CA ARG A 136 23.02 -2.83 -6.49
C ARG A 136 22.47 -3.77 -5.41
N GLN A 137 21.23 -3.56 -4.99
CA GLN A 137 20.54 -4.44 -4.04
C GLN A 137 20.07 -5.73 -4.72
N THR A 138 19.85 -5.68 -6.02
CA THR A 138 19.54 -6.83 -6.87
C THR A 138 20.54 -6.88 -8.01
N LEU A 139 20.98 -8.08 -8.39
CA LEU A 139 21.83 -8.32 -9.55
C LEU A 139 21.00 -8.97 -10.65
N SER A 140 21.33 -8.67 -11.91
CA SER A 140 20.69 -9.37 -13.03
C SER A 140 21.11 -10.84 -13.03
N THR A 141 20.20 -11.72 -13.45
CA THR A 141 20.51 -13.15 -13.61
C THR A 141 21.69 -13.37 -14.56
N ASP A 142 21.74 -12.57 -15.62
CA ASP A 142 22.75 -12.70 -16.67
C ASP A 142 24.14 -12.33 -16.14
N GLU A 143 24.22 -11.27 -15.32
CA GLU A 143 25.47 -10.85 -14.67
C GLU A 143 25.97 -11.92 -13.68
N VAL A 144 25.05 -12.53 -12.94
CA VAL A 144 25.37 -13.61 -12.00
C VAL A 144 25.83 -14.85 -12.76
N GLU A 145 25.14 -15.22 -13.84
CA GLU A 145 25.50 -16.36 -14.69
C GLU A 145 26.87 -16.16 -15.35
N GLU A 146 27.15 -14.98 -15.90
CA GLU A 146 28.46 -14.67 -16.49
C GLU A 146 29.57 -14.78 -15.44
N THR A 147 29.34 -14.21 -14.25
CA THR A 147 30.29 -14.24 -13.15
C THR A 147 30.54 -15.67 -12.67
N LEU A 148 29.49 -16.45 -12.43
CA LEU A 148 29.58 -17.85 -12.02
C LEU A 148 30.23 -18.71 -13.08
N SER A 149 29.85 -18.55 -14.34
CA SER A 149 30.42 -19.28 -15.48
C SER A 149 31.92 -19.02 -15.60
N LYS A 150 32.36 -17.77 -15.40
CA LYS A 150 33.78 -17.42 -15.37
C LYS A 150 34.53 -18.11 -14.23
N PHE A 151 33.99 -18.10 -13.02
CA PHE A 151 34.61 -18.79 -11.88
C PHE A 151 34.65 -20.31 -12.07
N LEU A 152 33.55 -20.92 -12.50
CA LEU A 152 33.48 -22.37 -12.74
C LEU A 152 34.44 -22.79 -13.86
N SER A 153 34.58 -21.97 -14.92
CA SER A 153 35.53 -22.22 -16.00
C SER A 153 36.98 -22.18 -15.52
N GLN A 154 37.33 -21.26 -14.61
CA GLN A 154 38.66 -21.21 -13.99
C GLN A 154 38.93 -22.40 -13.08
N ILE A 155 37.95 -22.82 -12.28
CA ILE A 155 38.09 -24.01 -11.44
C ILE A 155 38.29 -25.26 -12.30
N ARG A 156 37.52 -25.38 -13.38
CA ARG A 156 37.65 -26.49 -14.33
C ARG A 156 39.04 -26.53 -14.96
N SER A 157 39.55 -25.40 -15.43
CA SER A 157 40.89 -25.37 -16.03
C SER A 157 42.00 -25.72 -15.03
N LEU A 158 41.85 -25.34 -13.75
CA LEU A 158 42.77 -25.76 -12.69
C LEU A 158 42.68 -27.26 -12.41
N LEU A 159 41.47 -27.83 -12.36
CA LEU A 159 41.26 -29.26 -12.19
C LEU A 159 41.83 -30.08 -13.36
N ASP A 160 41.64 -29.61 -14.60
CA ASP A 160 42.18 -30.26 -15.79
C ASP A 160 43.72 -30.18 -15.85
N ALA A 161 44.31 -29.10 -15.32
CA ALA A 161 45.76 -28.93 -15.25
C ALA A 161 46.41 -29.71 -14.08
N MET A 162 45.63 -30.07 -13.06
CA MET A 162 46.12 -30.65 -11.81
C MET A 162 46.90 -31.97 -11.99
N PRO A 163 46.40 -32.98 -12.77
CA PRO A 163 47.13 -34.22 -13.00
C PRO A 163 48.51 -33.99 -13.62
N SER A 164 48.64 -33.01 -14.53
CA SER A 164 49.92 -32.69 -15.17
C SER A 164 50.91 -32.02 -14.20
N SER A 165 50.41 -31.20 -13.27
CA SER A 165 51.23 -30.54 -12.25
C SER A 165 51.71 -31.51 -11.16
N VAL A 166 50.88 -32.50 -10.81
CA VAL A 166 51.20 -33.52 -9.80
C VAL A 166 52.06 -34.63 -10.39
N ALA A 167 51.79 -35.08 -11.61
CA ALA A 167 52.55 -36.15 -12.26
C ALA A 167 54.04 -35.80 -12.45
N THR A 168 54.34 -34.55 -12.82
CA THR A 168 55.72 -34.05 -12.94
C THR A 168 56.47 -34.00 -11.61
N ARG A 169 55.77 -33.79 -10.48
CA ARG A 169 56.35 -33.85 -9.13
C ARG A 169 56.41 -35.26 -8.57
N ALA A 170 55.44 -36.11 -8.87
CA ALA A 170 55.30 -37.45 -8.32
C ALA A 170 56.25 -38.47 -8.98
N ASN A 171 56.46 -38.36 -10.30
CA ASN A 171 57.45 -39.17 -11.01
C ASN A 171 58.17 -38.34 -12.11
N PRO A 172 59.32 -37.74 -11.78
CA PRO A 172 60.10 -36.95 -12.74
C PRO A 172 60.69 -37.77 -13.90
N SER A 173 60.83 -39.09 -13.75
CA SER A 173 61.48 -39.96 -14.74
C SER A 173 60.52 -40.48 -15.81
N ASP A 174 59.23 -40.66 -15.48
CA ASP A 174 58.17 -40.99 -16.43
C ASP A 174 56.83 -40.32 -15.99
N PRO A 175 56.62 -39.06 -16.40
CA PRO A 175 55.43 -38.29 -16.03
C PRO A 175 54.13 -38.84 -16.63
N GLU A 176 54.19 -39.50 -17.78
CA GLU A 176 53.02 -40.02 -18.49
C GLU A 176 52.41 -41.23 -17.78
N CYS A 177 53.25 -42.06 -17.14
CA CYS A 177 52.78 -43.18 -16.31
C CYS A 177 52.08 -42.67 -15.03
N ALA A 178 52.62 -41.61 -14.40
CA ALA A 178 52.01 -40.98 -13.23
C ALA A 178 50.68 -40.26 -13.56
N LYS A 179 50.56 -39.67 -14.75
CA LYS A 179 49.33 -39.01 -15.23
C LYS A 179 48.18 -40.00 -15.50
N LYS A 180 48.48 -41.26 -15.79
CA LYS A 180 47.47 -42.34 -15.98
C LYS A 180 46.99 -42.96 -14.67
N ALA A 181 47.74 -42.79 -13.58
CA ALA A 181 47.45 -43.36 -12.27
C ALA A 181 46.65 -42.40 -11.35
N VAL A 182 46.59 -41.12 -11.70
CA VAL A 182 45.86 -40.04 -11.01
C VAL A 182 44.58 -39.73 -11.79
#